data_AF-A0A4R2KJE8-F1
#
_entry.id   AF-A0A4R2KJE8-F1
#
_cell.length_a   1.000
_cell.length_b   1.000
_cell.length_c   1.000
_cell.angle_alpha   90.00
_cell.angle_beta   90.00
_cell.angle_gamma   90.00
#
_symmetry.space_group_name_H-M   'P 1'
#
loop_
_entity.id
_entity.type
_entity.pdbx_description
1 polymer ?
#
loop_
_entity_poly.entity_id
_entity_poly.type
_entity_poly.pdbx_seq_one_letter_code
_entity_poly.pdbx_strand_id
1 'polypeptide(L)'
;MRRGTLLAELWQSARRVAFAILGGVIRRYTPEEIEERVSRRPGYEQALIVISVLVALLFTSLLFANAGVIGLLIFFLIVIILVK
;
A
#
# COMPACT_ATOMS: atom_id res chain seq x y z
N MET A 1 5.80 26.53 3.21
CA MET A 1 5.89 25.13 2.73
C MET A 1 5.38 25.05 1.30
N ARG A 2 6.21 24.59 0.35
CA ARG A 2 5.88 24.51 -1.09
C ARG A 2 5.02 23.26 -1.33
N ARG A 3 3.84 23.38 -1.96
CA ARG A 3 2.95 22.24 -2.29
C ARG A 3 3.65 21.07 -2.99
N GLY A 4 4.74 21.34 -3.72
CA GLY A 4 5.54 20.32 -4.40
C GLY A 4 6.29 19.35 -3.48
N THR A 5 6.67 19.74 -2.25
CA THR A 5 7.34 18.84 -1.32
C THR A 5 6.37 17.90 -0.61
N LEU A 6 5.18 18.40 -0.25
CA LEU A 6 4.15 17.58 0.42
C LEU A 6 3.66 16.43 -0.46
N LEU A 7 3.43 16.69 -1.75
CA LEU A 7 3.02 15.65 -2.69
C LEU A 7 4.11 14.60 -2.89
N ALA A 8 5.39 15.01 -2.91
CA ALA A 8 6.51 14.08 -3.03
C ALA A 8 6.67 13.20 -1.79
N GLU A 9 6.52 13.75 -0.58
CA GLU A 9 6.56 13.00 0.68
C GLU A 9 5.38 12.02 0.81
N LEU A 10 4.17 12.46 0.45
CA LEU A 10 2.98 11.59 0.40
C LEU A 10 3.18 10.46 -0.60
N TRP A 11 3.71 10.79 -1.78
CA TRP A 11 4.02 9.80 -2.81
C TRP A 11 5.00 8.74 -2.31
N GLN A 12 6.10 9.17 -1.69
CA GLN A 12 7.12 8.26 -1.17
C GLN A 12 6.57 7.38 -0.05
N SER A 13 5.74 7.94 0.83
CA SER A 13 5.08 7.20 1.91
C SER A 13 4.08 6.17 1.37
N ALA A 14 3.21 6.58 0.42
CA ALA A 14 2.25 5.69 -0.21
C ALA A 14 2.93 4.55 -0.96
N ARG A 15 4.04 4.84 -1.67
CA ARG A 15 4.83 3.84 -2.38
C ARG A 15 5.43 2.81 -1.42
N ARG A 16 6.03 3.26 -0.31
CA ARG A 16 6.61 2.38 0.72
C ARG A 16 5.56 1.43 1.31
N VAL A 17 4.40 1.97 1.69
CA VAL A 17 3.29 1.17 2.25
C VAL A 17 2.76 0.19 1.20
N ALA A 18 2.58 0.61 -0.05
CA ALA A 18 2.11 -0.27 -1.11
C ALA A 18 3.05 -1.45 -1.35
N PHE A 19 4.36 -1.23 -1.32
CA PHE A 19 5.36 -2.30 -1.47
C PHE A 19 5.41 -3.23 -0.27
N ALA A 20 5.31 -2.70 0.95
CA ALA A 20 5.22 -3.54 2.14
C ALA A 20 3.98 -4.44 2.12
N ILE A 21 2.82 -3.89 1.75
CA ILE A 21 1.58 -4.67 1.58
C ILE A 21 1.76 -5.74 0.51
N LEU A 22 2.33 -5.39 -0.65
CA LEU A 22 2.59 -6.37 -1.70
C LEU A 22 3.56 -7.47 -1.23
N GLY A 23 4.57 -7.16 -0.43
CA GLY A 23 5.48 -8.16 0.14
C GLY A 23 4.78 -9.07 1.16
N GLY A 24 3.94 -8.51 2.02
CA GLY A 24 3.15 -9.28 2.98
C GLY A 24 2.11 -10.20 2.30
N VAL A 25 1.49 -9.73 1.22
CA VAL A 25 0.48 -10.50 0.46
C VAL A 25 1.16 -11.53 -0.44
N ILE A 26 2.15 -11.10 -1.23
CA ILE A 26 2.93 -11.95 -2.11
C ILE A 26 4.14 -12.45 -1.31
N ARG A 27 3.88 -13.40 -0.41
CA ARG A 27 4.88 -14.09 0.46
C ARG A 27 6.14 -14.64 -0.25
N ARG A 28 6.18 -14.58 -1.58
CA ARG A 28 7.29 -15.01 -2.43
C ARG A 28 8.40 -13.97 -2.57
N TYR A 29 8.10 -12.69 -2.34
CA TYR A 29 9.08 -11.60 -2.52
C TYR A 29 9.14 -10.74 -1.28
N THR A 30 10.35 -10.31 -0.90
CA THR A 30 10.50 -9.36 0.21
C THR A 30 10.09 -7.95 -0.26
N PRO A 31 9.73 -7.05 0.68
CA PRO A 31 9.44 -5.66 0.34
C PRO A 31 10.57 -4.98 -0.45
N GLU A 32 11.82 -5.28 -0.12
CA GLU A 32 13.01 -4.74 -0.78
C GLU A 32 13.14 -5.23 -2.22
N GLU A 33 12.89 -6.53 -2.46
CA GLU A 33 12.89 -7.10 -3.82
C GLU A 33 11.78 -6.50 -4.69
N ILE A 34 10.60 -6.25 -4.10
CA ILE A 34 9.50 -5.58 -4.79
C ILE A 34 9.87 -4.14 -5.10
N GLU A 35 10.43 -3.41 -4.14
CA GLU A 35 10.88 -2.04 -4.35
C GLU A 35 11.93 -1.96 -5.46
N GLU A 36 12.92 -2.86 -5.47
CA GLU A 36 13.94 -2.89 -6.51
C GLU A 36 13.34 -3.17 -7.89
N ARG A 37 12.45 -4.16 -7.99
CA ARG A 37 11.81 -4.54 -9.27
C ARG A 37 10.88 -3.46 -9.79
N VAL A 38 10.12 -2.82 -8.91
CA VAL A 38 9.18 -1.76 -9.30
C VAL A 38 9.92 -0.44 -9.58
N SER A 39 11.01 -0.14 -8.88
CA SER A 39 11.80 1.07 -9.11
C SER A 39 12.50 1.09 -10.48
N ARG A 40 12.78 -0.09 -11.05
CA ARG A 40 13.30 -0.24 -12.42
C ARG A 40 12.26 -0.01 -13.51
N ARG A 41 10.97 0.06 -13.16
CA ARG A 41 9.86 0.28 -14.11
C ARG A 41 9.61 1.78 -14.33
N PRO A 42 9.00 2.15 -15.46
CA PRO A 42 8.56 3.52 -15.72
C PRO A 42 7.66 4.07 -14.60
N GLY A 43 7.75 5.38 -14.34
CA GLY A 43 6.97 6.02 -13.27
C GLY A 43 5.45 5.82 -13.37
N TYR A 44 4.91 5.70 -14.59
CA TYR A 44 3.48 5.41 -14.79
C TYR A 44 3.10 4.00 -14.30
N GLU A 45 3.98 3.00 -14.47
CA GLU A 45 3.72 1.63 -13.97
C GLU A 45 3.80 1.59 -12.45
N GLN A 46 4.75 2.32 -11.86
CA GLN A 46 4.82 2.46 -10.40
C GLN A 46 3.52 3.06 -9.86
N ALA A 47 3.01 4.10 -10.55
CA ALA A 47 1.75 4.72 -10.18
C ALA A 47 0.56 3.79 -10.29
N LEU A 48 0.46 3.01 -11.37
CA LEU A 48 -0.59 2.01 -11.50
C LEU A 48 -0.54 1.00 -10.36
N ILE A 49 0.64 0.50 -9.99
CA ILE A 49 0.79 -0.46 -8.88
C ILE A 49 0.33 0.17 -7.56
N VAL A 50 0.82 1.37 -7.23
CA VAL A 50 0.44 2.06 -5.98
C VAL A 50 -1.06 2.32 -5.95
N ILE A 51 -1.64 2.83 -7.03
CA ILE A 51 -3.08 3.10 -7.13
C ILE A 51 -3.88 1.80 -6.99
N SER A 52 -3.48 0.72 -7.64
CA SER A 52 -4.14 -0.59 -7.51
C SER A 52 -4.14 -1.09 -6.07
N VAL A 53 -3.03 -0.94 -5.33
CA VAL A 53 -2.98 -1.33 -3.91
C VAL A 53 -3.90 -0.44 -3.06
N LEU A 54 -3.89 0.88 -3.28
CA LEU A 54 -4.78 1.80 -2.56
C LEU A 54 -6.26 1.51 -2.82
N VAL A 55 -6.61 1.20 -4.07
CA VAL A 55 -7.98 0.81 -4.46
C VAL A 55 -8.36 -0.51 -3.80
N ALA A 56 -7.48 -1.51 -3.80
CA ALA A 56 -7.74 -2.77 -3.11
C ALA A 56 -7.95 -2.57 -1.60
N LEU A 57 -7.14 -1.72 -0.95
CA LEU A 57 -7.32 -1.37 0.46
C LEU A 57 -8.63 -0.64 0.72
N LEU A 58 -9.04 0.28 -0.15
CA LEU A 58 -10.31 0.98 -0.04
C LEU A 58 -11.49 0.01 -0.11
N PHE A 59 -11.54 -0.86 -1.11
CA PHE A 59 -12.63 -1.82 -1.22
C PHE A 59 -12.63 -2.86 -0.08
N THR A 60 -11.45 -3.29 0.36
CA THR A 60 -11.34 -4.18 1.52
C THR A 60 -11.82 -3.47 2.77
N SER A 61 -11.43 -2.22 3.01
CA SER A 61 -11.88 -1.48 4.19
C SER A 61 -13.40 -1.26 4.19
N LEU A 62 -14.00 -0.97 3.02
CA LEU A 62 -15.45 -0.88 2.86
C LEU A 62 -16.15 -2.20 3.16
N LEU A 63 -15.61 -3.33 2.70
CA LEU A 63 -16.14 -4.66 2.99
C LEU A 63 -16.17 -4.91 4.51
N PHE A 64 -15.05 -4.66 5.18
CA PHE A 64 -14.93 -4.82 6.63
C PHE A 64 -15.76 -3.80 7.41
N ALA A 65 -15.96 -2.59 6.88
CA ALA A 65 -16.78 -1.56 7.52
C ALA A 65 -18.26 -1.97 7.68
N ASN A 66 -18.76 -2.90 6.85
CA ASN A 66 -20.11 -3.46 7.03
C ASN A 66 -20.26 -4.22 8.36
N ALA A 67 -19.17 -4.73 8.93
CA ALA A 67 -19.14 -5.36 10.26
C ALA A 67 -18.91 -4.34 11.40
N GLY A 68 -19.03 -3.03 11.10
CA GLY A 68 -18.85 -1.95 12.07
C GLY A 68 -17.42 -1.83 12.59
N VAL A 69 -17.30 -1.38 13.85
CA VAL A 69 -15.99 -1.13 14.50
C VAL A 69 -15.14 -2.40 14.58
N ILE A 70 -15.76 -3.56 14.83
CA ILE A 70 -15.04 -4.84 14.92
C ILE A 70 -14.38 -5.17 13.58
N GLY A 71 -15.11 -5.02 12.47
CA GLY A 71 -14.56 -5.25 11.15
C GLY A 71 -13.38 -4.32 10.83
N LEU A 72 -13.50 -3.03 11.19
CA LEU A 72 -12.39 -2.08 11.04
C LEU A 72 -11.16 -2.48 11.86
N LEU A 73 -11.34 -2.94 13.11
CA LEU A 73 -10.23 -3.42 13.94
C LEU A 73 -9.53 -4.64 13.32
N ILE A 74 -10.30 -5.59 12.78
CA ILE A 74 -9.74 -6.76 12.09
C ILE A 74 -8.98 -6.33 10.83
N PHE A 75 -9.55 -5.41 10.04
CA PHE A 75 -8.88 -4.87 8.86
C PHE A 75 -7.54 -4.22 9.22
N PHE A 76 -7.52 -3.35 10.23
CA PHE A 76 -6.28 -2.73 10.69
C PHE A 76 -5.27 -3.77 11.19
N LEU A 77 -5.72 -4.80 11.92
CA LEU A 77 -4.85 -5.87 12.37
C LEU A 77 -4.21 -6.61 11.19
N ILE A 78 -4.98 -6.93 10.14
CA ILE A 78 -4.46 -7.56 8.93
C ILE A 78 -3.39 -6.67 8.27
N VAL A 79 -3.67 -5.38 8.10
CA VAL A 79 -2.72 -4.43 7.50
C VAL A 79 -1.43 -4.36 8.32
N ILE A 80 -1.53 -4.28 9.66
CA ILE A 80 -0.35 -4.26 10.56
C ILE A 80 0.45 -5.55 10.44
N ILE A 81 -0.20 -6.71 10.27
CA ILE A 81 0.48 -7.99 10.07
C ILE A 81 1.19 -8.02 8.71
N LEU A 82 0.60 -7.43 7.67
CA LEU A 82 1.16 -7.42 6.32
C LEU A 82 2.35 -6.46 6.17
N VAL A 83 2.35 -5.34 6.89
CA VAL A 83 3.36 -4.27 6.78
C VAL A 83 4.53 -4.45 7.77
N LYS A 84 4.76 -5.69 8.25
CA LYS A 84 5.84 -5.98 9.20
C LYS A 84 7.23 -5.82 8.62
#